data_AF-A0A486S282-F1
#
_entry.id   AF-A0A486S282-F1
#
_cell.length_a   1.000
_cell.length_b   1.000
_cell.length_c   1.000
_cell.angle_alpha   90.00
_cell.angle_beta   90.00
_cell.angle_gamma   90.00
#
_symmetry.space_group_name_H-M   'P 1'
#
loop_
_entity.id
_entity.type
_entity.pdbx_description
1 polymer ?
#
loop_
_entity_poly.entity_id
_entity_poly.type
_entity_poly.pdbx_seq_one_letter_code
_entity_poly.pdbx_strand_id
1 'polypeptide(L)'
;MIDFEQHKNIVEEFIEQHYPLAHSLMMDSYKDADVYYSNYQMLLEAMNKLPEHPDFFLEWLLEADAALYINLMELIVIIRTINNVFEQVSSAQ
;
A
#
# COMPACT_ATOMS: atom_id res chain seq x y z
N MET A 1 19.43 17.93 -5.94
CA MET A 1 17.99 18.03 -6.27
C MET A 1 17.44 16.64 -6.06
N ILE A 2 16.37 16.49 -5.30
CA ILE A 2 15.74 15.19 -5.12
C ILE A 2 15.22 14.78 -6.50
N ASP A 3 15.55 13.56 -6.94
CA ASP A 3 15.11 13.05 -8.24
C ASP A 3 13.70 12.46 -8.09
N PHE A 4 12.69 13.30 -8.30
CA PHE A 4 11.28 12.90 -8.23
C PHE A 4 10.92 11.86 -9.28
N GLU A 5 11.54 11.88 -10.46
CA GLU A 5 11.30 10.87 -11.50
C GLU A 5 11.88 9.52 -11.08
N GLN A 6 13.06 9.50 -10.48
CA GLN A 6 13.60 8.27 -9.89
C GLN A 6 12.69 7.73 -8.78
N HIS A 7 12.20 8.60 -7.88
CA HIS A 7 11.29 8.17 -6.81
C HIS A 7 9.94 7.69 -7.36
N LYS A 8 9.44 8.31 -8.44
CA LYS A 8 8.24 7.89 -9.17
C LYS A 8 8.38 6.47 -9.69
N ASN A 9 9.50 6.15 -10.34
CA ASN A 9 9.73 4.80 -10.89
C ASN A 9 9.71 3.73 -9.78
N ILE A 10 10.27 4.03 -8.60
CA ILE A 10 10.22 3.11 -7.44
C ILE A 10 8.77 2.88 -7.00
N VAL A 11 7.96 3.96 -6.93
CA VAL A 11 6.54 3.87 -6.56
C VAL A 11 5.73 3.10 -7.61
N GLU A 12 6.02 3.31 -8.89
CA GLU A 12 5.38 2.61 -10.01
C GLU A 12 5.66 1.11 -9.96
N GLU A 13 6.93 0.71 -9.88
CA GLU A 13 7.33 -0.70 -9.75
C GLU A 13 6.69 -1.35 -8.51
N PHE A 14 6.68 -0.63 -7.39
CA PHE A 14 6.05 -1.11 -6.15
C PHE A 14 4.55 -1.37 -6.34
N ILE A 15 3.83 -0.43 -6.97
CA ILE A 15 2.41 -0.57 -7.22
C ILE A 15 2.13 -1.74 -8.14
N GLU A 16 2.83 -1.85 -9.27
CA GLU A 16 2.66 -2.98 -10.20
C GLU A 16 2.86 -4.33 -9.51
N GLN A 17 3.86 -4.43 -8.63
CA GLN A 17 4.16 -5.65 -7.91
C GLN A 17 3.10 -6.01 -6.85
N HIS A 18 2.52 -5.02 -6.18
CA HIS A 18 1.71 -5.25 -4.97
C HIS A 18 0.22 -5.00 -5.12
N TYR A 19 -0.24 -4.34 -6.18
CA TYR A 19 -1.67 -4.11 -6.46
C TYR A 19 -2.50 -5.40 -6.42
N PRO A 20 -2.09 -6.49 -7.11
CA PRO A 20 -2.88 -7.72 -7.11
C PRO A 20 -3.08 -8.31 -5.71
N LEU A 21 -2.06 -8.23 -4.85
CA LEU A 21 -2.14 -8.70 -3.46
C LEU A 21 -3.04 -7.79 -2.61
N ALA A 22 -2.89 -6.47 -2.75
CA ALA A 22 -3.71 -5.49 -2.03
C ALA A 22 -5.20 -5.64 -2.39
N HIS A 23 -5.52 -5.78 -3.67
CA HIS A 23 -6.90 -6.03 -4.12
C HIS A 23 -7.41 -7.38 -3.70
N SER A 24 -6.58 -8.42 -3.76
CA SER A 24 -6.93 -9.73 -3.22
C SER A 24 -7.42 -9.58 -1.78
N LEU A 25 -6.70 -8.84 -0.92
CA LEU A 25 -7.04 -8.57 0.49
C LEU A 25 -8.35 -7.80 0.71
N MET A 26 -8.85 -7.08 -0.29
CA MET A 26 -10.13 -6.36 -0.21
C MET A 26 -11.33 -7.22 -0.66
N MET A 27 -11.08 -8.35 -1.31
CA MET A 27 -12.16 -9.23 -1.78
C MET A 27 -12.66 -10.12 -0.63
N ASP A 28 -13.99 -10.16 -0.46
CA ASP A 28 -14.73 -10.86 0.61
C ASP A 28 -14.72 -12.41 0.48
N SER A 29 -13.65 -12.99 -0.05
CA SER A 29 -13.62 -14.39 -0.51
C SER A 29 -12.54 -15.25 0.13
N TYR A 30 -11.84 -14.76 1.16
CA TYR A 30 -10.88 -15.59 1.87
C TYR A 30 -11.59 -16.69 2.65
N LYS A 31 -11.36 -17.92 2.19
CA LYS A 31 -11.85 -19.14 2.85
C LYS A 31 -11.05 -19.49 4.10
N ASP A 32 -9.91 -18.83 4.30
CA ASP A 32 -8.90 -19.15 5.31
C ASP A 32 -8.33 -17.85 5.92
N ALA A 33 -8.50 -17.70 7.24
CA ALA A 33 -8.04 -16.55 7.99
C ALA A 33 -6.51 -16.49 8.13
N ASP A 34 -5.83 -17.65 8.16
CA ASP A 34 -4.37 -17.70 8.28
C ASP A 34 -3.72 -17.21 6.98
N VAL A 35 -4.30 -17.58 5.83
CA VAL A 35 -3.88 -17.08 4.51
C VAL A 35 -4.12 -15.58 4.40
N TYR A 36 -5.27 -15.10 4.87
CA TYR A 36 -5.56 -13.67 4.88
C TYR A 36 -4.51 -12.88 5.69
N TYR A 37 -4.24 -13.34 6.92
CA TYR A 37 -3.28 -12.70 7.80
C TYR A 37 -1.86 -12.76 7.22
N SER A 38 -1.43 -13.90 6.67
CA SER A 38 -0.12 -14.04 6.04
C SER A 38 0.05 -13.10 4.84
N ASN A 39 -0.94 -13.01 3.97
CA ASN A 39 -0.93 -12.08 2.83
C ASN A 39 -0.86 -10.62 3.27
N TYR A 40 -1.60 -10.27 4.32
CA TYR A 40 -1.54 -8.95 4.93
C TYR A 40 -0.13 -8.64 5.47
N GLN A 41 0.49 -9.58 6.20
CA GLN A 41 1.86 -9.41 6.71
C GLN A 41 2.87 -9.21 5.57
N MET A 42 2.76 -9.99 4.48
CA MET A 42 3.63 -9.82 3.30
C MET A 42 3.51 -8.41 2.69
N LEU A 43 2.28 -7.89 2.58
CA LEU A 43 2.04 -6.56 2.05
C LEU A 43 2.55 -5.46 3.00
N LEU A 44 2.34 -5.62 4.31
CA LEU A 44 2.83 -4.69 5.33
C LEU A 44 4.37 -4.64 5.35
N GLU A 45 5.04 -5.78 5.24
CA GLU A 45 6.50 -5.86 5.14
C GLU A 45 7.03 -5.16 3.88
N ALA A 46 6.33 -5.29 2.75
CA ALA A 46 6.70 -4.60 1.51
C ALA A 46 6.58 -3.08 1.68
N MET A 47 5.47 -2.60 2.25
CA MET A 47 5.26 -1.18 2.54
C MET A 47 6.34 -0.58 3.43
N ASN A 48 6.74 -1.30 4.48
CA ASN A 48 7.78 -0.85 5.40
C ASN A 48 9.17 -0.75 4.74
N LYS A 49 9.36 -1.31 3.55
CA LYS A 49 10.59 -1.20 2.75
C LYS A 49 10.51 -0.13 1.66
N LEU A 50 9.34 0.46 1.42
CA LEU A 50 9.19 1.57 0.49
C LEU A 50 9.98 2.78 1.05
N PRO A 51 10.84 3.44 0.26
CA PRO A 51 11.57 4.60 0.73
C PRO A 51 10.60 5.72 1.14
N GLU A 52 10.97 6.45 2.19
CA GLU A 52 10.23 7.64 2.62
C GLU A 52 10.08 8.60 1.44
N HIS A 53 8.87 9.13 1.27
CA HIS A 53 8.61 10.10 0.23
C HIS A 53 9.39 11.39 0.51
N PRO A 54 10.11 11.92 -0.47
CA PRO A 54 10.66 13.26 -0.36
C PRO A 54 9.59 14.31 -0.08
N ASP A 55 9.98 15.42 0.54
CA ASP A 55 9.11 16.58 0.71
C ASP A 55 8.51 17.00 -0.64
N PHE A 56 7.21 17.30 -0.64
CA PHE A 56 6.42 17.68 -1.82
C PHE A 56 6.29 16.62 -2.92
N PHE A 57 6.84 15.40 -2.75
CA PHE A 57 6.76 14.36 -3.78
C PHE A 57 5.31 13.99 -4.13
N LEU A 58 4.43 13.85 -3.14
CA LEU A 58 3.03 13.46 -3.38
C LEU A 58 2.24 14.53 -4.14
N GLU A 59 2.51 15.81 -3.85
CA GLU A 59 1.89 16.94 -4.54
C GLU A 59 2.37 16.99 -6.00
N TRP A 60 3.67 16.83 -6.21
CA TRP A 60 4.24 16.72 -7.54
C TRP A 60 3.71 15.49 -8.30
N LEU A 61 3.59 14.34 -7.64
CA LEU A 61 3.10 13.10 -8.25
C LEU A 61 1.65 13.24 -8.71
N LEU A 62 0.81 13.92 -7.92
CA LEU A 62 -0.57 14.21 -8.29
C LEU A 62 -0.66 15.01 -9.60
N GLU A 63 0.24 15.97 -9.81
CA GLU A 63 0.29 16.79 -11.03
C GLU A 63 0.93 16.04 -12.21
N ALA A 64 2.01 15.28 -11.96
CA ALA A 64 2.77 14.59 -12.98
C ALA A 64 2.10 13.29 -13.46
N ASP A 65 1.44 12.56 -12.55
CA ASP A 65 0.80 11.27 -12.81
C ASP A 65 -0.30 10.97 -11.78
N ALA A 66 -1.47 11.58 -12.01
CA ALA A 66 -2.61 11.42 -11.12
C ALA A 66 -3.07 9.96 -10.96
N ALA A 67 -2.89 9.11 -11.98
CA ALA A 67 -3.26 7.71 -11.91
C ALA A 67 -2.36 6.96 -10.93
N LEU A 68 -1.04 7.15 -11.04
CA LEU A 68 -0.08 6.55 -10.13
C LEU A 68 -0.27 7.05 -8.68
N TYR A 69 -0.54 8.34 -8.51
CA TYR A 69 -0.90 8.91 -7.19
C TYR A 69 -2.13 8.21 -6.59
N ILE A 70 -3.21 8.07 -7.36
CA ILE A 70 -4.44 7.43 -6.88
C ILE A 70 -4.16 5.99 -6.46
N ASN A 71 -3.39 5.25 -7.26
CA ASN A 71 -3.05 3.86 -6.96
C ASN A 71 -2.21 3.74 -5.68
N LEU A 72 -1.24 4.64 -5.47
CA LEU A 72 -0.47 4.70 -4.22
C LEU A 72 -1.38 4.93 -3.02
N MET A 73 -2.29 5.90 -3.13
CA MET A 73 -3.21 6.25 -2.06
C MET A 73 -4.20 5.12 -1.76
N GLU A 74 -4.70 4.43 -2.78
CA GLU A 74 -5.57 3.26 -2.62
C GLU A 74 -4.86 2.16 -1.82
N LEU A 75 -3.62 1.83 -2.19
CA LEU A 75 -2.84 0.80 -1.51
C LEU A 75 -2.57 1.18 -0.04
N ILE A 76 -2.19 2.44 0.23
CA ILE A 76 -2.03 2.95 1.61
C ILE A 76 -3.33 2.80 2.42
N VAL A 77 -4.47 3.13 1.82
CA VAL A 77 -5.79 3.04 2.48
C VAL A 77 -6.15 1.60 2.77
N ILE A 78 -5.93 0.66 1.85
CA ILE A 78 -6.18 -0.78 2.05
C ILE A 78 -5.42 -1.29 3.27
N ILE A 79 -4.11 -1.07 3.32
CA ILE A 79 -3.27 -1.56 4.43
C ILE A 79 -3.69 -0.96 5.76
N ARG A 80 -3.93 0.36 5.81
CA ARG A 80 -4.38 1.02 7.04
C ARG A 80 -5.74 0.51 7.50
N THR A 81 -6.66 0.27 6.56
CA THR A 81 -7.99 -0.26 6.89
C THR A 81 -7.89 -1.63 7.53
N ILE A 82 -7.10 -2.53 6.92
CA ILE A 82 -6.88 -3.87 7.45
C ILE A 82 -6.16 -3.83 8.80
N ASN A 83 -5.13 -2.99 8.95
CA ASN A 83 -4.42 -2.81 10.21
C ASN A 83 -5.37 -2.37 11.34
N ASN A 84 -6.19 -1.35 11.07
CA ASN A 84 -7.15 -0.83 12.05
C ASN A 84 -8.18 -1.89 12.45
N VAL A 85 -8.63 -2.73 11.52
CA VAL A 85 -9.52 -3.86 11.84
C VAL A 85 -8.83 -4.81 12.81
N PHE A 86 -7.59 -5.21 12.53
CA PHE A 86 -6.82 -6.10 13.42
C PHE A 86 -6.59 -5.49 14.81
N GLU A 87 -6.24 -4.21 14.89
CA GLU A 87 -6.07 -3.49 16.16
C GLU A 87 -7.39 -3.44 16.96
N GLN A 88 -8.54 -3.23 16.29
CA GLN A 88 -9.84 -3.20 16.95
C GLN A 88 -10.26 -4.58 17.48
N VAL A 89 -10.09 -5.64 16.70
CA VAL A 89 -10.49 -6.99 17.17
C VAL A 89 -9.56 -7.54 18.26
N SER A 90 -8.28 -7.15 18.25
CA SER A 90 -7.32 -7.57 19.28
C SER A 90 -7.45 -6.78 20.59
N SER A 91 -7.88 -5.52 20.53
CA SER A 91 -8.15 -4.69 21.72
C SER A 91 -9.52 -4.95 22.35
N ALA A 92 -10.42 -5.62 21.64
CA ALA A 92 -11.74 -6.04 22.14
C ALA A 92 -11.70 -7.38 22.92
N GLN A 93 -10.54 -8.03 23.03
CA GLN A 93 -10.30 -9.24 23.82
C GLN A 93 -9.60 -8.93 25.14
#